data_AF-A0A4V3I1K4-F1
#
_entry.id   AF-A0A4V3I1K4-F1
#
_cell.length_a   1.000
_cell.length_b   1.000
_cell.length_c   1.000
_cell.angle_alpha   90.00
_cell.angle_beta   90.00
_cell.angle_gamma   90.00
#
_symmetry.space_group_name_H-M   'P 1'
#
loop_
_entity.id
_entity.type
_entity.pdbx_description
1 polymer ?
#
loop_
_entity_poly.entity_id
_entity_poly.type
_entity_poly.pdbx_seq_one_letter_code
_entity_poly.pdbx_strand_id
1 'polypeptide(L)' 'MNDTASDLKTGELSETGYGIADAIELWLESHLGLHSPSRIARGVGCSTSDARAVLEWMERHIYVDAAGNGYWRKYQTRFR' A
#
# COMPACT_ATOMS: atom_id res chain seq x y z
N MET A 1 18.54 9.37 -8.23
CA MET A 1 17.47 9.26 -7.23
C MET A 1 16.29 8.55 -7.90
N ASN A 2 16.39 7.25 -8.16
CA ASN A 2 15.37 6.51 -8.90
C ASN A 2 15.35 5.04 -8.45
N ASP A 3 15.26 4.81 -7.14
CA ASP A 3 15.40 3.48 -6.53
C ASP A 3 14.25 3.15 -5.57
N THR A 4 13.07 3.72 -5.76
CA THR A 4 12.01 3.63 -4.73
C THR A 4 10.89 2.63 -5.02
N ALA A 5 10.80 2.00 -6.20
CA ALA A 5 9.58 1.23 -6.49
C ALA A 5 9.70 -0.03 -7.36
N SER A 6 10.89 -0.51 -7.78
CA SER A 6 10.93 -1.72 -8.62
C SER A 6 12.23 -2.51 -8.54
N ASP A 7 12.32 -3.44 -7.59
CA ASP A 7 12.83 -4.77 -7.91
C ASP A 7 11.64 -5.72 -8.11
N LEU A 8 10.79 -5.42 -9.11
CA LEU A 8 9.66 -6.26 -9.51
C LEU A 8 10.11 -7.60 -10.13
N LYS A 9 11.41 -7.94 -10.09
CA LYS A 9 11.95 -9.22 -10.56
C LYS A 9 11.82 -10.34 -9.53
N THR A 10 11.76 -10.00 -8.24
CA THR A 10 11.73 -10.99 -7.14
C THR A 10 10.35 -11.09 -6.47
N GLY A 11 9.46 -10.12 -6.69
CA GLY A 11 8.14 -10.07 -6.05
C GLY A 11 8.18 -9.54 -4.61
N GLU A 12 9.34 -9.08 -4.15
CA GLU A 12 9.55 -8.50 -2.83
C GLU A 12 9.70 -6.97 -2.89
N LEU A 13 9.47 -6.30 -1.76
CA LEU A 13 9.68 -4.86 -1.62
C LEU A 13 11.16 -4.56 -1.33
N SER A 14 11.61 -3.34 -1.66
CA SER A 14 12.87 -2.82 -1.13
C SER A 14 12.74 -2.49 0.36
N GLU A 15 13.86 -2.26 1.05
CA GLU A 15 13.84 -1.83 2.47
C GLU A 15 12.95 -0.60 2.69
N THR A 16 13.02 0.39 1.79
CA THR A 16 12.13 1.55 1.78
C THR A 16 10.66 1.15 1.58
N GLY A 17 10.40 0.18 0.70
CA GLY A 17 9.04 -0.33 0.45
C GLY A 17 8.44 -1.01 1.68
N TYR A 18 9.23 -1.78 2.43
CA TYR A 18 8.80 -2.37 3.71
C TYR A 18 8.46 -1.29 4.75
N GLY A 19 9.28 -0.25 4.88
CA GLY A 19 8.97 0.87 5.77
C GLY A 19 7.67 1.61 5.40
N ILE A 20 7.34 1.70 4.11
CA ILE A 20 6.05 2.24 3.66
C ILE A 20 4.90 1.28 3.97
N ALA A 21 5.10 -0.03 3.84
CA ALA A 21 4.10 -1.04 4.16
C ALA A 21 3.68 -0.99 5.64
N ASP A 22 4.65 -0.93 6.56
CA ASP A 22 4.39 -0.81 8.00
C ASP A 22 3.59 0.48 8.32
N ALA A 23 3.95 1.59 7.69
CA ALA A 23 3.26 2.86 7.89
C ALA A 23 1.83 2.84 7.32
N ILE A 24 1.61 2.16 6.19
CA ILE A 24 0.28 1.95 5.61
C ILE A 24 -0.57 1.07 6.51
N GLU A 25 -0.03 -0.03 7.03
CA GLU A 25 -0.74 -0.94 7.94
C GLU A 25 -1.23 -0.19 9.18
N LEU A 26 -0.33 0.51 9.87
CA LEU A 26 -0.67 1.33 11.05
C LEU A 26 -1.72 2.40 10.74
N TRP A 27 -1.64 3.01 9.55
CA TRP A 27 -2.63 4.00 9.13
C TRP A 27 -4.00 3.37 8.89
N LEU A 28 -4.07 2.19 8.26
CA LEU A 28 -5.33 1.48 7.99
C LEU A 28 -5.97 0.93 9.27
N GLU A 29 -5.17 0.52 10.26
CA GLU A 29 -5.67 0.11 11.58
C GLU A 29 -6.35 1.26 12.32
N SER A 30 -5.80 2.48 12.20
CA SER A 30 -6.37 3.68 12.81
C SER A 30 -7.51 4.31 12.00
N HIS A 31 -7.61 3.98 10.71
CA HIS A 31 -8.63 4.52 9.79
C HIS A 31 -9.44 3.38 9.17
N LEU A 32 -10.42 2.87 9.92
CA LEU A 32 -11.26 1.79 9.45
C LEU A 32 -12.06 2.16 8.19
N GLY A 33 -12.22 1.19 7.29
CA GLY A 33 -12.97 1.30 6.04
C GLY A 33 -12.10 1.38 4.79
N LEU A 34 -12.77 1.52 3.64
CA LEU A 34 -12.15 1.49 2.32
C LEU A 34 -11.62 2.87 1.91
N HIS A 35 -10.30 2.98 1.72
CA HIS A 35 -9.61 4.22 1.35
C HIS A 35 -8.93 4.10 0.00
N SER A 36 -8.93 5.20 -0.77
CA SER A 36 -8.19 5.26 -2.03
C SER A 36 -6.67 5.34 -1.78
N PRO A 37 -5.82 4.87 -2.70
CA PRO A 37 -4.36 5.00 -2.60
C PRO A 37 -3.90 6.43 -2.34
N SER A 38 -4.55 7.41 -2.98
CA SER A 38 -4.25 8.84 -2.79
C SER A 38 -4.56 9.34 -1.38
N ARG A 39 -5.56 8.77 -0.71
CA ARG A 39 -5.91 9.12 0.67
C ARG A 39 -4.90 8.52 1.64
N ILE A 40 -4.58 7.25 1.43
CA ILE A 40 -3.57 6.51 2.21
C ILE A 40 -2.21 7.20 2.09
N ALA A 41 -1.77 7.51 0.87
CA ALA A 41 -0.51 8.20 0.61
C ALA A 41 -0.40 9.54 1.35
N ARG A 42 -1.48 10.32 1.41
CA ARG A 42 -1.52 11.57 2.19
C ARG A 42 -1.46 11.34 3.69
N GLY A 43 -2.11 10.28 4.18
CA GLY A 43 -2.09 9.92 5.60
C GLY A 43 -0.72 9.42 6.07
N VAL A 44 -0.02 8.69 5.21
CA VAL A 44 1.31 8.12 5.47
C VAL A 44 2.44 9.11 5.15
N GLY A 45 2.21 10.07 4.27
CA GLY A 45 3.22 11.05 3.84
C GLY A 45 4.14 10.53 2.74
N CYS A 46 3.66 9.65 1.87
CA CYS A 46 4.42 9.09 0.74
C CYS A 46 3.83 9.48 -0.62
N SER A 47 4.51 9.13 -1.71
CA SER A 47 3.98 9.36 -3.05
C SER A 47 2.81 8.41 -3.35
N THR A 48 1.86 8.85 -4.20
CA THR A 48 0.74 7.98 -4.58
C THR A 48 1.20 6.76 -5.40
N SER A 49 2.29 6.90 -6.14
CA SER A 49 2.89 5.81 -6.92
C SER A 49 3.46 4.72 -6.01
N ASP A 50 4.21 5.11 -4.97
CA ASP A 50 4.79 4.17 -4.01
C ASP A 50 3.70 3.49 -3.20
N ALA A 51 2.74 4.26 -2.70
CA ALA A 51 1.58 3.71 -1.99
C ALA A 51 0.85 2.67 -2.84
N ARG A 52 0.65 2.94 -4.14
CA ARG A 52 -0.02 1.97 -5.04
C ARG A 52 0.80 0.70 -5.21
N ALA A 53 2.10 0.81 -5.46
CA ALA A 53 2.97 -0.35 -5.64
C ALA A 53 3.00 -1.23 -4.38
N VAL A 54 3.11 -0.61 -3.20
CA VAL A 54 3.09 -1.29 -1.91
C VAL A 54 1.73 -1.91 -1.60
N LEU A 55 0.62 -1.20 -1.84
CA LEU A 55 -0.73 -1.73 -1.62
C LEU A 55 -1.03 -2.94 -2.52
N GLU A 56 -0.62 -2.90 -3.78
CA GLU A 56 -0.74 -4.06 -4.69
C GLU A 56 0.12 -5.24 -4.23
N TRP A 57 1.28 -4.99 -3.62
CA TRP A 57 2.10 -6.02 -3.01
C TRP A 57 1.45 -6.59 -1.74
N MET A 58 0.93 -5.73 -0.86
CA MET A 58 0.26 -6.11 0.39
C MET A 58 -1.01 -6.93 0.12
N GLU A 59 -1.78 -6.57 -0.91
CA GLU A 59 -2.97 -7.32 -1.36
C GLU A 59 -2.59 -8.75 -1.76
N ARG A 60 -1.50 -8.92 -2.54
CA ARG A 60 -0.99 -10.25 -2.93
C ARG A 60 -0.50 -11.08 -1.74
N HIS A 61 0.03 -10.42 -0.71
CA HIS A 61 0.55 -11.06 0.50
C HIS A 61 -0.49 -11.15 1.63
N ILE A 62 -1.77 -10.84 1.34
CA ILE A 62 -2.89 -11.06 2.26
C ILE A 62 -2.86 -10.13 3.49
N TYR A 63 -2.16 -8.99 3.43
CA TYR A 63 -2.14 -8.00 4.51
C TYR A 63 -3.34 -7.03 4.46
N VAL A 64 -3.86 -6.75 3.27
CA VAL A 64 -4.96 -5.81 3.06
C VAL A 64 -6.02 -6.43 2.16
N ASP A 65 -7.27 -6.00 2.34
CA ASP A 65 -8.34 -6.31 1.39
C ASP A 65 -8.54 -5.13 0.44
N ALA A 66 -8.76 -5.45 -0.84
CA ALA A 66 -9.03 -4.47 -1.87
C ALA A 66 -10.45 -4.62 -2.43
N ALA A 67 -11.09 -3.50 -2.76
CA ALA A 67 -12.37 -3.45 -3.45
C ALA A 67 -12.32 -2.49 -4.64
N GLY A 68 -12.98 -2.85 -5.74
CA GLY A 68 -13.05 -2.05 -6.97
C GLY A 68 -12.12 -2.56 -8.07
N ASN A 69 -12.01 -1.80 -9.16
CA ASN A 69 -11.19 -2.15 -10.34
C ASN A 69 -10.18 -1.04 -10.67
N GLY A 70 -9.00 -1.44 -11.17
CA GLY A 70 -7.97 -0.52 -11.66
C GLY A 70 -7.71 0.67 -10.73
N TYR A 71 -7.83 1.89 -11.28
CA TYR A 71 -7.63 3.16 -10.56
C TYR A 71 -8.70 3.48 -9.50
N TRP A 72 -9.82 2.77 -9.49
CA TRP A 72 -10.88 2.90 -8.49
C TRP A 72 -10.74 1.90 -7.34
N ARG A 73 -9.62 1.16 -7.29
CA ARG A 73 -9.32 0.32 -6.13
C ARG A 73 -9.26 1.15 -4.85
N LYS A 74 -9.87 0.59 -3.82
CA LYS A 74 -9.77 1.05 -2.44
C LYS A 74 -9.29 -0.10 -1.58
N TYR A 75 -8.58 0.23 -0.52
CA TYR A 75 -7.94 -0.73 0.37
C TYR A 75 -8.41 -0.49 1.79
N GLN A 76 -8.49 -1.57 2.56
CA GLN A 76 -8.77 -1.56 3.99
C GLN A 76 -7.87 -2.58 4.68
N THR A 77 -7.70 -2.42 6.00
CA THR A 77 -7.07 -3.46 6.81
C THR A 77 -7.85 -4.76 6.68
N ARG A 78 -7.15 -5.89 6.57
CA ARG A 78 -7.78 -7.20 6.61
C ARG A 78 -8.07 -7.54 8.07
N PHE A 79 -9.32 -7.83 8.40
CA PHE A 79 -9.66 -8.29 9.75
C PHE A 79 -8.96 -9.64 10.00
N ARG A 80 -8.04 -9.65 10.96
CA ARG A 80 -7.29 -10.82 11.41
C ARG A 80 -8.15 -11.75 12.27
#